data_AF-A0A3D2B6H2-F1
#
_entry.id   AF-A0A3D2B6H2-F1
#
_cell.length_a   1.000
_cell.length_b   1.000
_cell.length_c   1.000
_cell.angle_alpha   90.00
_cell.angle_beta   90.00
_cell.angle_gamma   90.00
#
_symmetry.space_group_name_H-M   'P 1'
#
loop_
_entity.id
_entity.type
_entity.pdbx_description
1 polymer ?
#
loop_
_entity_poly.entity_id
_entity_poly.type
_entity_poly.pdbx_seq_one_letter_code
_entity_poly.pdbx_strand_id
1 'polypeptide(L)'
;MRIEEEVFLDDYGMRRKRFVYDHRVHHSYVFVAGHEVYTVIVGSLLDEATFTRIGYEMPPAIPFPINGMAEVCFDTFDGMGGLADFRHIKFKGLGSAVVLQSVSLALIAHAEKLHIGGFVFQAASGGVVDKGRRTSLEEIYDVLLGLKNVPRYNPHTGLPKRTPRPLIQGDVHAYKRVTEGRACYVVLQ
;
A
#
# COMPACT_ATOMS: atom_id res chain seq x y z
N MET A 1 -20.61 2.58 -7.85
CA MET A 1 -19.40 3.41 -8.03
C MET A 1 -19.44 4.04 -9.42
N ARG A 2 -19.53 5.37 -9.54
CA ARG A 2 -19.51 6.06 -10.85
C ARG A 2 -18.08 6.53 -11.13
N ILE A 3 -17.50 6.09 -12.26
CA ILE A 3 -16.20 6.55 -12.71
C ILE A 3 -16.38 7.93 -13.35
N GLU A 4 -15.61 8.91 -12.89
CA GLU A 4 -15.68 10.30 -13.36
C GLU A 4 -14.59 10.61 -14.39
N GLU A 5 -13.43 9.96 -14.29
CA GLU A 5 -12.29 10.15 -15.19
C GLU A 5 -11.54 8.83 -15.33
N GLU A 6 -11.02 8.57 -16.53
CA GLU A 6 -10.10 7.48 -16.79
C GLU A 6 -8.97 7.94 -17.71
N VAL A 7 -7.72 7.72 -17.29
CA VAL A 7 -6.51 8.15 -18.02
C VAL A 7 -5.51 7.00 -18.03
N PHE A 8 -4.82 6.81 -19.16
CA PHE A 8 -3.66 5.93 -19.24
C PHE A 8 -2.40 6.70 -18.88
N LEU A 9 -1.60 6.17 -17.96
CA LEU A 9 -0.34 6.76 -17.51
C LEU A 9 0.81 6.02 -18.21
N ASP A 10 1.18 6.50 -19.41
CA ASP A 10 2.19 5.85 -20.26
C ASP A 10 3.50 5.59 -19.52
N ASP A 11 4.00 6.60 -18.79
CA ASP A 11 5.27 6.54 -18.05
C ASP A 11 5.28 5.47 -16.93
N TYR A 12 4.11 5.03 -16.49
CA TYR A 12 3.94 4.07 -15.40
C TYR A 12 3.30 2.75 -15.86
N GLY A 13 2.89 2.65 -17.13
CA GLY A 13 2.28 1.45 -17.71
C GLY A 13 0.97 1.01 -17.03
N MET A 14 0.16 1.97 -16.57
CA MET A 14 -1.06 1.68 -15.78
C MET A 14 -2.21 2.62 -16.11
N ARG A 15 -3.44 2.19 -15.81
CA ARG A 15 -4.66 3.01 -15.93
C ARG A 15 -5.01 3.63 -14.60
N ARG A 16 -5.30 4.92 -14.56
CA ARG A 16 -5.86 5.60 -13.38
C ARG A 16 -7.33 5.93 -13.62
N LYS A 17 -8.20 5.52 -12.69
CA LYS A 17 -9.62 5.85 -12.66
C LYS A 17 -9.93 6.71 -11.44
N ARG A 18 -10.63 7.82 -11.62
CA ARG A 18 -11.13 8.66 -10.51
C ARG A 18 -12.61 8.37 -10.26
N PHE A 19 -13.00 8.20 -9.00
CA PHE A 19 -14.39 7.99 -8.60
C PHE A 19 -14.66 8.56 -7.21
N VAL A 20 -15.93 8.81 -6.89
CA VAL A 20 -16.37 9.22 -5.55
C VAL A 20 -17.05 8.05 -4.85
N TYR A 21 -16.65 7.77 -3.62
CA TYR A 21 -17.23 6.75 -2.76
C TYR A 21 -17.13 7.18 -1.29
N ASP A 22 -18.19 6.98 -0.53
CA ASP A 22 -18.31 7.40 0.88
C ASP A 22 -17.87 8.87 1.09
N HIS A 23 -18.39 9.76 0.24
CA HIS A 23 -18.09 11.21 0.25
C HIS A 23 -16.61 11.58 0.04
N ARG A 24 -15.75 10.64 -0.33
CA ARG A 24 -14.32 10.84 -0.59
C ARG A 24 -13.99 10.61 -2.06
N VAL A 25 -12.94 11.27 -2.53
CA VAL A 25 -12.39 11.04 -3.87
C VAL A 25 -11.40 9.89 -3.79
N HIS A 26 -11.53 8.95 -4.72
CA HIS A 26 -10.66 7.78 -4.83
C HIS A 26 -10.05 7.70 -6.22
N HIS A 27 -8.84 7.15 -6.27
CA HIS A 27 -8.11 6.86 -7.49
C HIS A 27 -7.76 5.37 -7.51
N SER A 28 -8.24 4.64 -8.51
CA SER A 28 -7.87 3.25 -8.76
C SER A 28 -6.79 3.20 -9.83
N TYR A 29 -5.64 2.62 -9.50
CA TYR A 29 -4.51 2.37 -10.39
C TYR A 29 -4.51 0.89 -10.77
N VAL A 30 -4.86 0.62 -12.02
CA VAL A 30 -5.02 -0.74 -12.56
C VAL A 30 -3.82 -1.11 -13.40
N PHE A 31 -3.20 -2.25 -13.11
CA PHE A 31 -2.04 -2.78 -13.83
C PHE A 31 -2.11 -4.31 -13.96
N VAL A 32 -1.34 -4.84 -14.90
CA VAL A 32 -1.25 -6.29 -15.16
C VAL A 32 0.09 -6.81 -14.67
N ALA A 33 0.09 -7.93 -13.95
CA ALA A 33 1.31 -8.65 -13.63
C ALA A 33 1.11 -10.16 -13.79
N GLY A 34 1.82 -10.74 -14.76
CA GLY A 34 1.57 -12.12 -15.19
C GLY A 34 0.23 -12.25 -15.91
N HIS A 35 -0.64 -13.12 -15.42
CA HIS A 35 -1.98 -13.37 -15.98
C HIS A 35 -3.11 -12.70 -15.18
N GLU A 36 -2.75 -11.89 -14.19
CA GLU A 36 -3.69 -11.31 -13.23
C GLU A 36 -3.72 -9.79 -13.38
N VAL A 37 -4.91 -9.22 -13.13
CA VAL A 37 -5.13 -7.78 -13.09
C VAL A 37 -5.23 -7.35 -11.63
N TYR A 38 -4.47 -6.33 -11.27
CA TYR A 38 -4.41 -5.79 -9.92
C TYR A 38 -4.92 -4.35 -9.89
N THR A 39 -5.40 -3.93 -8.72
CA THR A 39 -5.70 -2.52 -8.46
C THR A 39 -5.06 -2.06 -7.16
N VAL A 40 -4.55 -0.84 -7.17
CA VAL A 40 -4.28 -0.06 -5.96
C VAL A 40 -5.35 1.02 -5.91
N ILE A 41 -6.15 1.06 -4.84
CA ILE A 41 -7.12 2.12 -4.61
C ILE A 41 -6.53 3.09 -3.61
N VAL A 42 -6.55 4.37 -3.95
CA VAL A 42 -6.01 5.46 -3.14
C VAL A 42 -7.13 6.46 -2.86
N GLY A 43 -7.58 6.51 -1.61
CA GLY A 43 -8.66 7.39 -1.15
C GLY A 43 -8.15 8.63 -0.43
N SER A 44 -8.66 9.81 -0.80
CA SER A 44 -8.28 11.08 -0.16
C SER A 44 -8.71 11.15 1.30
N LEU A 45 -7.81 11.49 2.22
CA LEU A 45 -8.09 11.82 3.62
C LEU A 45 -7.74 13.29 3.84
N LEU A 46 -8.73 14.17 3.83
CA LEU A 46 -8.50 15.61 3.86
C LEU A 46 -8.47 16.20 5.28
N ASP A 47 -8.95 15.45 6.26
CA ASP A 47 -9.09 15.91 7.63
C ASP A 47 -8.77 14.81 8.66
N GLU A 48 -8.26 15.24 9.81
CA GLU A 48 -7.87 14.36 10.91
C GLU A 48 -9.07 13.63 11.52
N ALA A 49 -10.25 14.24 11.54
CA ALA A 49 -11.44 13.62 12.11
C ALA A 49 -11.85 12.35 11.34
N THR A 50 -11.82 12.39 10.01
CA THR A 50 -12.05 11.23 9.14
C THR A 50 -10.94 10.19 9.31
N PHE A 51 -9.69 10.62 9.36
CA PHE A 51 -8.53 9.75 9.60
C PHE A 51 -8.66 8.96 10.92
N THR A 52 -8.98 9.63 12.03
CA THR A 52 -9.17 8.99 13.34
C THR A 52 -10.41 8.11 13.37
N ARG A 53 -11.51 8.53 12.73
CA ARG A 53 -12.75 7.75 12.64
C ARG A 53 -12.55 6.40 11.94
N ILE A 54 -11.64 6.32 10.97
CA ILE A 54 -11.27 5.07 10.27
C ILE A 54 -10.37 4.17 11.14
N GLY A 55 -9.79 4.73 12.20
CA GLY A 55 -8.94 4.02 13.16
C GLY A 55 -7.45 4.23 12.94
N TYR A 56 -7.05 5.23 12.16
CA TYR A 56 -5.66 5.65 12.08
C TYR A 56 -5.31 6.62 13.22
N GLU A 57 -4.04 6.65 13.59
CA GLU A 57 -3.52 7.59 14.57
C GLU A 57 -2.21 8.20 14.07
N MET A 58 -2.06 9.51 14.27
CA MET A 58 -0.81 10.21 13.97
C MET A 58 0.25 9.83 15.00
N PRO A 59 1.53 9.79 14.61
CA PRO A 59 2.62 9.63 15.57
C PRO A 59 2.61 10.76 16.61
N PRO A 60 3.06 10.51 17.85
CA PRO A 60 3.10 11.53 18.88
C PRO A 60 3.88 12.77 18.42
N ALA A 61 3.34 13.95 18.74
CA ALA A 61 3.92 15.26 18.40
C ALA A 61 4.06 15.56 16.89
N ILE A 62 3.42 14.78 16.00
CA ILE A 62 3.36 15.07 14.58
C ILE A 62 1.93 15.48 14.19
N PRO A 63 1.70 16.71 13.70
CA PRO A 63 0.37 17.16 13.31
C PRO A 63 -0.10 16.49 12.02
N PHE A 64 -1.42 16.37 11.85
CA PHE A 64 -2.00 15.93 10.59
C PHE A 64 -1.60 16.88 9.43
N PRO A 65 -1.15 16.37 8.26
CA PRO A 65 -0.68 17.23 7.18
C PRO A 65 -1.77 18.14 6.61
N ILE A 66 -1.42 19.41 6.36
CA ILE A 66 -2.35 20.43 5.82
C ILE A 66 -2.87 20.10 4.41
N ASN A 67 -2.07 19.36 3.64
CA ASN A 67 -2.38 18.87 2.30
C ASN A 67 -3.05 17.48 2.34
N GLY A 68 -3.44 17.01 3.52
CA GLY A 68 -4.11 15.75 3.73
C GLY A 68 -3.20 14.54 3.55
N MET A 69 -3.79 13.37 3.71
CA MET A 69 -3.17 12.08 3.52
C MET A 69 -3.92 11.27 2.45
N ALA A 70 -3.32 10.17 2.04
CA ALA A 70 -3.94 9.21 1.13
C ALA A 70 -4.01 7.82 1.75
N GLU A 71 -5.21 7.28 1.89
CA GLU A 71 -5.43 5.91 2.32
C GLU A 71 -5.20 4.97 1.13
N VAL A 72 -4.28 4.03 1.28
CA VAL A 72 -3.94 3.04 0.28
C VAL A 72 -4.58 1.71 0.65
N CYS A 73 -5.46 1.23 -0.23
CA CYS A 73 -5.99 -0.12 -0.20
C CYS A 73 -5.42 -0.88 -1.40
N PHE A 74 -4.75 -2.00 -1.13
CA PHE A 74 -4.24 -2.89 -2.16
C PHE A 74 -4.95 -4.23 -2.08
N ASP A 75 -5.61 -4.62 -3.17
CA ASP A 75 -6.34 -5.88 -3.25
C ASP A 75 -6.40 -6.40 -4.70
N THR A 76 -6.74 -7.67 -4.86
CA THR A 76 -7.17 -8.23 -6.15
C THR A 76 -8.49 -7.59 -6.57
N PHE A 77 -8.58 -7.15 -7.83
CA PHE A 77 -9.82 -6.65 -8.41
C PHE A 77 -10.45 -7.76 -9.24
N ASP A 78 -11.64 -8.22 -8.85
CA ASP A 78 -12.37 -9.25 -9.59
C ASP A 78 -13.08 -8.74 -10.85
N GLY A 79 -12.92 -7.45 -11.18
CA GLY A 79 -13.60 -6.83 -12.32
C GLY A 79 -15.05 -6.43 -12.05
N MET A 80 -15.64 -6.90 -10.95
CA MET A 80 -17.06 -6.76 -10.62
C MET A 80 -17.33 -5.81 -9.44
N GLY A 81 -16.29 -5.17 -8.93
CA GLY A 81 -16.39 -4.18 -7.85
C GLY A 81 -16.25 -4.76 -6.44
N GLY A 82 -15.88 -6.04 -6.32
CA GLY A 82 -15.50 -6.65 -5.05
C GLY A 82 -14.02 -6.41 -4.72
N LEU A 83 -13.75 -6.00 -3.48
CA LEU A 83 -12.43 -6.16 -2.86
C LEU A 83 -12.37 -7.55 -2.23
N ALA A 84 -11.25 -8.27 -2.33
CA ALA A 84 -11.10 -9.62 -1.78
C ALA A 84 -10.79 -9.63 -0.26
N ASP A 85 -11.44 -8.76 0.51
CA ASP A 85 -11.29 -8.62 1.97
C ASP A 85 -9.84 -8.40 2.46
N PHE A 86 -8.98 -7.72 1.70
CA PHE A 86 -7.54 -7.58 2.03
C PHE A 86 -6.83 -8.94 2.19
N ARG A 87 -7.35 -10.01 1.58
CA ARG A 87 -6.70 -11.32 1.58
C ARG A 87 -5.41 -11.22 0.78
N HIS A 88 -4.28 -11.47 1.45
CA HIS A 88 -2.99 -11.39 0.78
C HIS A 88 -2.91 -12.31 -0.42
N ILE A 89 -2.59 -11.72 -1.57
CA ILE A 89 -2.41 -12.39 -2.84
C ILE A 89 -1.15 -13.25 -2.79
N LYS A 90 -1.29 -14.57 -2.97
CA LYS A 90 -0.13 -15.47 -3.02
C LYS A 90 0.50 -15.43 -4.41
N PHE A 91 1.64 -14.78 -4.53
CA PHE A 91 2.45 -14.78 -5.76
C PHE A 91 3.39 -16.00 -5.79
N LYS A 92 3.51 -16.63 -6.96
CA LYS A 92 4.58 -17.60 -7.23
C LYS A 92 5.69 -16.91 -8.05
N GLY A 93 6.95 -17.10 -7.67
CA GLY A 93 8.12 -16.66 -8.45
C GLY A 93 8.27 -15.13 -8.58
N LEU A 94 8.77 -14.70 -9.75
CA LEU A 94 9.11 -13.30 -10.06
C LEU A 94 7.91 -12.33 -10.04
N GLY A 95 6.67 -12.83 -10.10
CA GLY A 95 5.47 -12.00 -10.11
C GLY A 95 5.30 -11.12 -8.86
N SER A 96 5.82 -11.56 -7.71
CA SER A 96 5.81 -10.76 -6.48
C SER A 96 6.60 -9.46 -6.57
N ALA A 97 7.76 -9.48 -7.24
CA ALA A 97 8.61 -8.31 -7.39
C ALA A 97 7.98 -7.29 -8.34
N VAL A 98 7.39 -7.77 -9.44
CA VAL A 98 6.69 -6.93 -10.43
C VAL A 98 5.50 -6.23 -9.78
N VAL A 99 4.69 -6.96 -9.00
CA VAL A 99 3.53 -6.37 -8.33
C VAL A 99 3.96 -5.30 -7.31
N LEU A 100 4.95 -5.57 -6.47
CA LEU A 100 5.44 -4.58 -5.52
C LEU A 100 5.98 -3.33 -6.23
N GLN A 101 6.70 -3.51 -7.34
CA GLN A 101 7.18 -2.40 -8.16
C GLN A 101 6.03 -1.58 -8.76
N SER A 102 5.00 -2.23 -9.30
CA SER A 102 3.82 -1.55 -9.83
C SER A 102 3.05 -0.80 -8.75
N VAL A 103 2.95 -1.35 -7.54
CA VAL A 103 2.38 -0.64 -6.38
C VAL A 103 3.21 0.61 -6.07
N SER A 104 4.55 0.52 -6.03
CA SER A 104 5.41 1.69 -5.82
C SER A 104 5.16 2.79 -6.85
N LEU A 105 5.10 2.40 -8.13
CA LEU A 105 4.87 3.33 -9.23
C LEU A 105 3.50 4.01 -9.13
N ALA A 106 2.46 3.29 -8.69
CA ALA A 106 1.14 3.87 -8.46
C ALA A 106 1.16 4.93 -7.35
N LEU A 107 1.89 4.67 -6.26
CA LEU A 107 2.05 5.63 -5.17
C LEU A 107 2.84 6.86 -5.60
N ILE A 108 3.93 6.67 -6.34
CA ILE A 108 4.72 7.79 -6.90
C ILE A 108 3.85 8.66 -7.80
N ALA A 109 3.16 8.06 -8.78
CA ALA A 109 2.26 8.78 -9.69
C ALA A 109 1.14 9.53 -8.95
N HIS A 110 0.67 9.00 -7.82
CA HIS A 110 -0.33 9.68 -6.98
C HIS A 110 0.27 10.88 -6.24
N ALA A 111 1.41 10.69 -5.59
CA ALA A 111 2.09 11.75 -4.83
C ALA A 111 2.49 12.93 -5.73
N GLU A 112 3.05 12.65 -6.91
CA GLU A 112 3.46 13.67 -7.88
C GLU A 112 2.28 14.48 -8.43
N LYS A 113 1.10 13.86 -8.56
CA LYS A 113 -0.07 14.54 -9.13
C LYS A 113 -0.82 15.38 -8.11
N LEU A 114 -0.93 14.90 -6.86
CA LEU A 114 -1.84 15.47 -5.87
C LEU A 114 -1.15 16.16 -4.70
N HIS A 115 0.18 16.06 -4.59
CA HIS A 115 0.97 16.73 -3.55
C HIS A 115 0.45 16.47 -2.12
N ILE A 116 0.15 15.21 -1.82
CA ILE A 116 -0.33 14.76 -0.51
C ILE A 116 0.80 14.83 0.55
N GLY A 117 0.44 14.95 1.82
CA GLY A 117 1.41 14.98 2.92
C GLY A 117 1.92 13.61 3.34
N GLY A 118 1.23 12.55 2.92
CA GLY A 118 1.64 11.19 3.24
C GLY A 118 0.63 10.11 2.90
N PHE A 119 1.04 8.86 3.02
CA PHE A 119 0.22 7.67 2.81
C PHE A 119 -0.13 6.98 4.12
N VAL A 120 -1.30 6.37 4.19
CA VAL A 120 -1.65 5.42 5.25
C VAL A 120 -2.19 4.14 4.69
N PHE A 121 -1.96 3.02 5.36
CA PHE A 121 -2.57 1.75 4.99
C PHE A 121 -2.67 0.81 6.19
N GLN A 122 -3.61 -0.13 6.12
CA GLN A 122 -3.74 -1.21 7.08
C GLN A 122 -3.28 -2.52 6.44
N ALA A 123 -2.46 -3.27 7.16
CA ALA A 123 -2.17 -4.65 6.83
C ALA A 123 -2.84 -5.55 7.86
N ALA A 124 -3.47 -6.63 7.39
CA ALA A 124 -3.91 -7.69 8.26
C ALA A 124 -2.69 -8.32 8.96
N SER A 125 -2.75 -8.48 10.28
CA SER A 125 -1.64 -9.02 11.08
C SER A 125 -2.10 -10.18 11.96
N GLY A 126 -1.17 -11.10 12.24
CA GLY A 126 -1.39 -12.19 13.19
C GLY A 126 -2.00 -13.49 12.62
N GLY A 127 -2.47 -14.33 13.54
CA GLY A 127 -2.68 -15.78 13.40
C GLY A 127 -3.13 -16.32 12.03
N VAL A 128 -4.42 -16.18 11.69
CA VAL A 128 -5.01 -16.83 10.49
C VAL A 128 -4.39 -16.31 9.20
N VAL A 129 -4.03 -15.02 9.16
CA VAL A 129 -3.47 -14.34 7.99
C VAL A 129 -2.04 -14.84 7.70
N ASP A 130 -1.29 -15.15 8.75
CA ASP A 130 0.07 -15.68 8.65
C ASP A 130 0.13 -17.22 8.56
N LYS A 131 -1.01 -17.91 8.61
CA LYS A 131 -1.07 -19.39 8.55
C LYS A 131 -0.45 -19.92 7.26
N GLY A 132 0.62 -20.70 7.40
CA GLY A 132 1.36 -21.28 6.28
C GLY A 132 2.38 -20.34 5.63
N ARG A 133 2.65 -19.17 6.22
CA ARG A 133 3.73 -18.26 5.79
C ARG A 133 5.02 -18.57 6.54
N ARG A 134 6.16 -18.34 5.87
CA ARG A 134 7.50 -18.36 6.49
C ARG A 134 7.90 -17.00 7.06
N THR A 135 7.28 -15.93 6.59
CA THR A 135 7.52 -14.54 6.99
C THR A 135 6.15 -13.88 7.09
N SER A 136 5.86 -13.24 8.22
CA SER A 136 4.57 -12.57 8.40
C SER A 136 4.40 -11.43 7.40
N LEU A 137 3.15 -11.05 7.13
CA LEU A 137 2.89 -9.86 6.30
C LEU A 137 3.48 -8.61 6.89
N GLU A 138 3.29 -8.45 8.19
CA GLU A 138 3.83 -7.36 8.97
C GLU A 138 5.35 -7.23 8.79
N GLU A 139 6.09 -8.34 8.87
CA GLU A 139 7.55 -8.31 8.67
C GLU A 139 7.94 -7.92 7.24
N ILE A 140 7.14 -8.28 6.23
CA ILE A 140 7.39 -7.86 4.86
C ILE A 140 7.22 -6.33 4.73
N TYR A 141 6.11 -5.78 5.24
CA TYR A 141 5.87 -4.34 5.18
C TYR A 141 6.90 -3.55 5.99
N ASP A 142 7.26 -4.01 7.19
CA ASP A 142 8.27 -3.37 8.01
C ASP A 142 9.63 -3.27 7.30
N VAL A 143 10.04 -4.31 6.57
CA VAL A 143 11.28 -4.28 5.78
C VAL A 143 11.15 -3.34 4.58
N LEU A 144 10.02 -3.37 3.87
CA LEU A 144 9.81 -2.53 2.68
C LEU A 144 9.73 -1.03 3.02
N LEU A 145 9.25 -0.70 4.22
CA LEU A 145 9.18 0.66 4.76
C LEU A 145 10.41 1.09 5.55
N GLY A 146 11.42 0.22 5.69
CA GLY A 146 12.63 0.53 6.46
C GLY A 146 12.45 0.57 7.98
N LEU A 147 11.29 0.14 8.50
CA LEU A 147 11.02 0.02 9.94
C LEU A 147 11.78 -1.13 10.60
N LYS A 148 12.21 -2.13 9.80
CA LYS A 148 12.98 -3.28 10.27
C LYS A 148 14.09 -3.60 9.29
N ASN A 149 15.32 -3.72 9.78
CA ASN A 149 16.47 -4.10 8.96
C ASN A 149 16.95 -5.50 9.37
N VAL A 150 16.37 -6.55 8.76
CA VAL A 150 16.76 -7.94 9.00
C VAL A 150 17.46 -8.51 7.77
N PRO A 151 18.66 -9.10 7.92
CA PRO A 151 19.27 -9.90 6.87
C PRO A 151 18.34 -11.06 6.51
N ARG A 152 17.89 -11.10 5.25
CA ARG A 152 17.06 -12.20 4.75
C ARG A 152 17.96 -13.21 4.07
N TYR A 153 17.69 -14.50 4.21
CA TYR A 153 18.48 -15.57 3.58
C TYR A 153 17.60 -16.45 2.66
N ASN A 154 18.22 -17.03 1.64
CA ASN A 154 17.58 -18.07 0.84
C ASN A 154 17.67 -19.41 1.61
N PRO A 155 16.53 -20.03 1.98
CA PRO A 155 16.55 -21.24 2.79
C PRO A 155 17.13 -22.47 2.07
N HIS A 156 17.21 -22.47 0.74
CA HIS A 156 17.84 -23.56 -0.01
C HIS A 156 19.35 -23.40 -0.18
N THR A 157 19.85 -22.16 -0.26
CA THR A 157 21.26 -21.89 -0.58
C THR A 157 22.04 -21.26 0.58
N GLY A 158 21.36 -20.84 1.65
CA GLY A 158 21.97 -20.12 2.78
C GLY A 158 22.47 -18.71 2.44
N LEU A 159 22.39 -18.29 1.18
CA LEU A 159 22.92 -17.01 0.72
C LEU A 159 22.02 -15.85 1.16
N PRO A 160 22.61 -14.67 1.49
CA PRO A 160 21.83 -13.48 1.78
C PRO A 160 21.02 -13.08 0.55
N LYS A 161 19.72 -12.84 0.76
CA LYS A 161 18.88 -12.14 -0.20
C LYS A 161 19.26 -10.68 -0.18
N ARG A 162 19.28 -10.07 -1.37
CA ARG A 162 19.51 -8.64 -1.52
C ARG A 162 18.53 -7.87 -0.62
N THR A 163 19.03 -6.92 0.16
CA THR A 163 18.20 -6.00 0.93
C THR A 163 17.22 -5.35 -0.03
N PRO A 164 15.90 -5.46 0.19
CA PRO A 164 14.93 -4.76 -0.63
C PRO A 164 15.28 -3.28 -0.61
N ARG A 165 15.28 -2.61 -1.77
CA ARG A 165 15.28 -1.16 -1.75
C ARG A 165 14.00 -0.72 -1.03
N PRO A 166 14.08 0.23 -0.09
CA PRO A 166 12.89 0.81 0.49
C PRO A 166 11.95 1.26 -0.63
N LEU A 167 10.67 0.95 -0.50
CA LEU A 167 9.65 1.33 -1.49
C LEU A 167 9.54 2.85 -1.62
N ILE A 168 9.97 3.56 -0.58
CA ILE A 168 9.85 5.00 -0.43
C ILE A 168 11.25 5.53 -0.15
N GLN A 169 11.72 6.45 -0.99
CA GLN A 169 13.05 7.07 -0.93
C GLN A 169 12.90 8.57 -0.61
N GLY A 170 13.93 9.19 -0.04
CA GLY A 170 13.93 10.61 0.34
C GLY A 170 13.67 10.84 1.83
N ASP A 171 13.21 12.04 2.18
CA ASP A 171 12.96 12.51 3.56
C ASP A 171 11.64 11.96 4.13
N VAL A 172 11.24 10.77 3.71
CA VAL A 172 9.95 10.18 4.05
C VAL A 172 10.11 9.23 5.23
N HIS A 173 9.27 9.38 6.24
CA HIS A 173 9.31 8.62 7.48
C HIS A 173 8.09 7.73 7.65
N ALA A 174 8.34 6.44 7.89
CA ALA A 174 7.30 5.49 8.21
C ALA A 174 7.13 5.34 9.72
N TYR A 175 5.89 5.18 10.14
CA TYR A 175 5.47 4.92 11.51
C TYR A 175 4.47 3.77 11.48
N LYS A 176 4.43 3.01 12.57
CA LYS A 176 3.59 1.84 12.69
C LYS A 176 2.96 1.77 14.06
N ARG A 177 1.66 1.43 14.06
CA ARG A 177 0.94 1.06 15.27
C ARG A 177 0.27 -0.29 15.07
N VAL A 178 0.46 -1.20 16.02
CA VAL A 178 -0.18 -2.52 15.99
C VAL A 178 -1.28 -2.55 17.02
N THR A 179 -2.47 -2.90 16.56
CA THR A 179 -3.64 -3.23 17.38
C THR A 179 -4.03 -4.68 17.06
N GLU A 180 -4.71 -5.39 17.95
CA GLU A 180 -5.00 -6.82 17.73
C GLU A 180 -5.59 -7.10 16.33
N GLY A 181 -4.87 -7.90 15.54
CA GLY A 181 -5.26 -8.30 14.18
C GLY A 181 -4.98 -7.30 13.05
N ARG A 182 -4.49 -6.08 13.35
CA ARG A 182 -4.18 -5.05 12.34
C ARG A 182 -2.90 -4.28 12.62
N ALA A 183 -2.06 -4.12 11.61
CA ALA A 183 -0.95 -3.18 11.61
C ALA A 183 -1.32 -1.94 10.77
N CYS A 184 -1.32 -0.77 11.40
CA CYS A 184 -1.57 0.51 10.75
C CYS A 184 -0.24 1.20 10.46
N TYR A 185 -0.03 1.59 9.21
CA TYR A 185 1.17 2.27 8.75
C TYR A 185 0.83 3.70 8.36
N VAL A 186 1.66 4.65 8.81
CA VAL A 186 1.60 6.07 8.46
C VAL A 186 2.94 6.42 7.85
N VAL A 187 2.94 7.01 6.65
CA VAL A 187 4.15 7.39 5.94
C VAL A 187 4.07 8.87 5.58
N LEU A 188 4.98 9.69 6.11
CA LEU A 188 4.93 11.16 6.04
C LEU A 188 6.15 11.70 5.31
N GLN A 189 5.93 12.68 4.42
CA GLN A 189 7.00 13.46 3.77
C GLN A 189 7.58 14.54 4.68
#